data_AF-A0A3P6THE8-F1
#
_entry.id   AF-A0A3P6THE8-F1
#
_cell.length_a   1.000
_cell.length_b   1.000
_cell.length_c   1.000
_cell.angle_alpha   90.00
_cell.angle_beta   90.00
_cell.angle_gamma   90.00
#
_symmetry.space_group_name_H-M   'P 1'
#
loop_
_entity.id
_entity.type
_entity.pdbx_description
1 polymer ?
#
loop_
_entity_poly.entity_id
_entity_poly.type
_entity_poly.pdbx_seq_one_letter_code
_entity_poly.pdbx_strand_id
1 'polypeptide(L)'
;MSFSCREITVKHSAAESMIEIAKTQDEETGDGTTSVIILAGEVMAQAQPFLEQKIHSFLEPFLEQEIHPTIITQAYRAALKDMVKLAEEKFSKLVDINNEKEIDRVPYGLFNLA
;
A
#
# COMPACT_ATOMS: atom_id res chain seq x y z
N MET A 1 -18.03 0.22 -13.35
CA MET A 1 -18.73 0.78 -12.17
C MET A 1 -17.64 1.37 -11.30
N SER A 2 -17.43 2.70 -11.34
CA SER A 2 -16.30 3.34 -10.66
C SER A 2 -16.62 3.46 -9.17
N PHE A 3 -15.95 2.66 -8.34
CA PHE A 3 -16.05 2.76 -6.88
C PHE A 3 -15.32 4.03 -6.42
N SER A 4 -16.01 5.16 -6.39
CA SER A 4 -15.46 6.38 -5.79
C SER A 4 -15.64 6.32 -4.28
N CYS A 5 -14.54 6.12 -3.55
CA CYS A 5 -14.52 6.10 -2.07
C CYS A 5 -14.98 7.44 -1.45
N ARG A 6 -15.24 8.47 -2.27
CA ARG A 6 -15.70 9.82 -1.88
C ARG A 6 -17.08 9.82 -1.22
N GLU A 7 -17.96 8.87 -1.56
CA GLU A 7 -19.35 8.83 -1.08
C GLU A 7 -19.56 7.95 0.17
N ILE A 8 -18.50 7.30 0.67
CA ILE A 8 -18.61 6.35 1.77
C ILE A 8 -18.49 7.09 3.12
N THR A 9 -19.50 6.95 3.99
CA THR A 9 -19.47 7.47 5.37
C THR A 9 -19.35 6.31 6.35
N VAL A 10 -18.31 6.32 7.19
CA VAL A 10 -18.04 5.26 8.18
C VAL A 10 -17.88 5.86 9.57
N LYS A 11 -18.20 5.07 10.60
CA LYS A 11 -18.09 5.48 12.02
C LYS A 11 -16.79 5.02 12.69
N HIS A 12 -16.09 4.06 12.11
CA HIS A 12 -14.89 3.48 12.70
C HIS A 12 -13.66 4.28 12.27
N SER A 13 -12.87 4.79 13.23
CA SER A 13 -11.71 5.64 12.95
C SER A 13 -10.70 5.00 11.98
N ALA A 14 -10.44 3.69 12.08
CA ALA A 14 -9.54 3.04 11.13
C ALA A 14 -10.11 2.99 9.70
N ALA A 15 -11.44 2.89 9.55
CA ALA A 15 -12.07 2.90 8.23
C ALA A 15 -12.07 4.31 7.63
N GLU A 16 -12.18 5.33 8.47
CA GLU A 16 -12.03 6.74 8.07
C GLU A 16 -10.61 7.00 7.53
N SER A 17 -9.57 6.52 8.22
CA SER A 17 -8.19 6.61 7.72
C SER A 17 -7.98 5.88 6.39
N MET A 18 -8.63 4.74 6.17
CA MET A 18 -8.58 4.03 4.88
C MET A 18 -9.23 4.87 3.76
N ILE A 19 -10.36 5.53 4.02
CA ILE A 19 -11.00 6.42 3.05
C ILE A 19 -10.11 7.62 2.73
N GLU A 20 -9.45 8.21 3.73
CA GLU A 20 -8.49 9.30 3.53
C GLU A 20 -7.33 8.88 2.63
N ILE A 21 -6.75 7.68 2.83
CA ILE A 21 -5.69 7.15 1.97
C ILE A 21 -6.13 7.06 0.51
N ALA A 22 -7.34 6.52 0.25
CA ALA A 22 -7.88 6.46 -1.11
C ALA A 22 -8.13 7.85 -1.72
N LYS A 23 -8.59 8.81 -0.93
CA LYS A 23 -8.80 10.20 -1.40
C LYS A 23 -7.48 10.87 -1.74
N THR A 24 -6.46 10.74 -0.90
CA THR A 24 -5.12 11.26 -1.20
C THR A 24 -4.54 10.63 -2.47
N GLN A 25 -4.74 9.33 -2.69
CA GLN A 25 -4.28 8.68 -3.92
C GLN A 25 -4.99 9.22 -5.19
N ASP A 26 -6.29 9.48 -5.08
CA ASP A 26 -7.10 10.07 -6.15
C ASP A 26 -6.68 11.53 -6.44
N GLU A 27 -6.35 12.31 -5.40
CA GLU A 27 -5.91 13.70 -5.52
C GLU A 27 -4.50 13.85 -6.11
N GLU A 28 -3.56 12.99 -5.67
CA GLU A 28 -2.14 13.11 -6.06
C GLU A 28 -1.84 12.44 -7.41
N THR A 29 -2.48 11.31 -7.72
CA THR A 29 -2.18 10.51 -8.93
C THR A 29 -3.40 10.28 -9.81
N GLY A 30 -4.60 10.21 -9.23
CA GLY A 30 -5.84 9.91 -9.97
C GLY A 30 -5.97 8.47 -10.46
N ASP A 31 -5.05 7.57 -10.05
CA ASP A 31 -5.05 6.14 -10.37
C ASP A 31 -4.64 5.32 -9.14
N GLY A 32 -5.02 4.03 -9.13
CA GLY A 32 -4.63 3.09 -8.08
C GLY A 32 -5.40 3.21 -6.77
N THR A 33 -6.52 3.95 -6.73
CA THR A 33 -7.35 4.15 -5.53
C THR A 33 -7.91 2.85 -4.95
N THR A 34 -8.15 1.83 -5.80
CA THR A 34 -8.55 0.49 -5.35
C THR A 34 -7.35 -0.32 -4.88
N SER A 35 -6.25 -0.29 -5.65
CA SER A 35 -5.02 -1.03 -5.34
C SER A 35 -4.42 -0.61 -4.00
N VAL A 36 -4.40 0.69 -3.69
CA VAL A 36 -3.85 1.19 -2.42
C VAL A 36 -4.60 0.66 -1.20
N ILE A 37 -5.93 0.50 -1.29
CA ILE A 37 -6.76 -0.06 -0.21
C ILE A 37 -6.50 -1.54 -0.01
N ILE A 38 -6.40 -2.30 -1.10
CA ILE A 38 -6.10 -3.73 -1.05
C ILE A 38 -4.70 -3.96 -0.46
N LEU A 39 -3.71 -3.18 -0.91
CA LEU A 39 -2.33 -3.26 -0.40
C LEU A 39 -2.25 -2.92 1.09
N ALA A 40 -2.94 -1.86 1.54
CA ALA A 40 -2.97 -1.51 2.96
C ALA A 40 -3.57 -2.64 3.82
N GLY A 41 -4.65 -3.28 3.33
CA GLY A 41 -5.25 -4.45 3.98
C GLY A 41 -4.27 -5.62 4.10
N GLU A 42 -3.58 -5.96 3.01
CA GLU A 42 -2.61 -7.06 2.99
C GLU A 42 -1.40 -6.77 3.91
N VAL A 43 -0.85 -5.55 3.86
CA VAL A 43 0.28 -5.15 4.74
C VAL A 43 -0.10 -5.27 6.22
N MET A 44 -1.33 -4.89 6.59
CA MET A 44 -1.83 -5.06 7.96
C MET A 44 -2.02 -6.54 8.33
N ALA A 45 -2.55 -7.36 7.43
CA ALA A 45 -2.70 -8.80 7.65
C ALA A 45 -1.33 -9.48 7.85
N GLN A 46 -0.30 -9.08 7.10
CA GLN A 46 1.06 -9.56 7.31
C GLN A 46 1.69 -9.04 8.62
N ALA A 47 1.25 -7.88 9.14
CA ALA A 47 1.72 -7.37 10.42
C ALA A 47 1.11 -8.11 11.63
N GLN A 48 -0.10 -8.66 11.49
CA GLN A 48 -0.86 -9.28 12.56
C GLN A 48 -0.12 -10.43 13.29
N PRO A 49 0.52 -11.40 12.61
CA PRO A 49 1.27 -12.46 13.27
C PRO A 49 2.40 -11.95 14.17
N PHE A 50 3.05 -10.83 13.82
CA PHE A 50 4.13 -10.24 14.60
C PHE A 50 3.63 -9.51 15.85
N LEU A 51 2.40 -8.98 15.79
CA LEU A 51 1.71 -8.38 16.94
C LEU A 51 1.11 -9.43 17.88
N GLU A 52 0.70 -10.58 17.33
CA GLU A 52 0.02 -11.66 18.06
C GLU A 52 0.97 -12.69 18.70
N GLN A 53 2.30 -12.53 18.61
CA GLN A 53 3.32 -13.44 19.18
C GLN A 53 3.27 -13.63 20.72
N LYS A 54 2.16 -13.28 21.38
CA LYS A 54 1.84 -13.63 22.78
C LYS A 54 1.12 -14.96 22.98
N ILE A 55 0.50 -15.57 21.96
CA ILE A 55 -0.61 -16.51 22.23
C ILE A 55 -0.26 -18.02 22.10
N HIS A 56 0.94 -18.42 21.64
CA HIS A 56 1.24 -19.85 21.44
C HIS A 56 2.68 -20.25 21.76
N SER A 57 3.12 -20.11 23.00
CA SER A 57 4.30 -20.85 23.48
C SER A 57 4.02 -21.50 24.83
N PHE A 58 3.46 -22.71 24.79
CA PHE A 58 3.46 -23.63 25.94
C PHE A 58 4.75 -24.48 25.96
N LEU A 59 5.65 -24.33 24.97
CA LEU A 59 6.79 -25.22 24.75
C LEU A 59 8.17 -24.52 24.72
N GLU A 60 8.26 -23.20 24.52
CA GLU A 60 9.55 -22.48 24.59
C GLU A 60 9.44 -21.15 25.35
N PRO A 61 9.71 -21.15 26.67
CA PRO A 61 9.69 -19.96 27.52
C PRO A 61 10.92 -19.04 27.38
N PHE A 62 11.80 -19.28 26.39
CA PHE A 62 13.08 -18.56 26.23
C PHE A 62 13.17 -17.63 25.01
N LEU A 63 12.17 -17.62 24.13
CA LEU A 63 12.15 -16.81 22.89
C LEU A 63 11.05 -15.74 22.86
N GLU A 64 10.54 -15.33 24.01
CA GLU A 64 9.56 -14.25 24.12
C GLU A 64 10.24 -12.87 24.00
N GLN A 65 10.71 -12.52 22.81
CA GLN A 65 11.02 -11.12 22.53
C GLN A 65 9.74 -10.44 22.02
N GLU A 66 9.11 -9.66 22.89
CA GLU A 66 8.03 -8.76 22.49
C GLU A 66 8.53 -7.86 21.35
N ILE A 67 8.09 -8.10 20.12
CA ILE A 67 8.36 -7.19 19.01
C ILE A 67 7.52 -5.95 19.24
N HIS A 68 8.15 -4.89 19.75
CA HIS A 68 7.46 -3.62 19.96
C HIS A 68 6.91 -3.09 18.61
N PRO A 69 5.65 -2.59 18.54
CA PRO A 69 5.04 -2.14 17.28
C PRO A 69 5.88 -1.10 16.52
N THR A 70 6.69 -0.32 17.23
CA THR A 70 7.66 0.62 16.64
C THR A 70 8.69 -0.08 15.75
N ILE A 71 9.15 -1.29 16.10
CA ILE A 71 10.11 -2.07 15.31
C ILE A 71 9.46 -2.52 14.00
N ILE A 72 8.22 -2.99 14.05
CA ILE A 72 7.45 -3.38 12.85
C ILE A 72 7.29 -2.18 11.92
N THR A 73 6.94 -1.02 12.49
CA THR A 73 6.80 0.23 11.74
C THR A 73 8.13 0.67 11.11
N GLN A 74 9.25 0.57 11.84
CA GLN A 74 10.57 0.89 11.32
C GLN A 74 10.99 -0.06 10.19
N ALA A 75 10.73 -1.36 10.33
CA ALA A 75 11.01 -2.36 9.30
C ALA A 75 10.22 -2.09 8.02
N TYR A 76 8.91 -1.79 8.12
CA TYR A 76 8.12 -1.42 6.95
C TYR A 76 8.59 -0.13 6.28
N ARG A 77 8.99 0.88 7.05
CA ARG A 77 9.57 2.12 6.49
C ARG A 77 10.89 1.86 5.76
N ALA A 78 11.75 1.00 6.30
CA ALA A 78 12.99 0.62 5.65
C ALA A 78 12.70 -0.15 4.34
N ALA A 79 11.81 -1.14 4.38
CA ALA A 79 11.41 -1.91 3.21
C ALA A 79 10.77 -1.02 2.13
N LEU A 80 9.94 -0.05 2.52
CA LEU A 80 9.35 0.92 1.59
C LEU A 80 10.42 1.72 0.85
N LYS A 81 11.46 2.21 1.56
CA LYS A 81 12.55 2.96 0.96
C LYS A 81 13.29 2.14 -0.11
N ASP A 82 13.54 0.87 0.18
CA ASP A 82 14.20 -0.03 -0.76
C ASP A 82 13.29 -0.36 -1.96
N MET A 83 11.99 -0.56 -1.72
CA MET A 83 11.01 -0.80 -2.78
C MET A 83 10.87 0.40 -3.74
N VAL A 84 10.81 1.63 -3.22
CA VAL A 84 10.76 2.84 -4.05
C VAL A 84 12.01 2.93 -4.94
N LYS A 85 13.19 2.71 -4.35
CA LYS A 85 14.44 2.71 -5.11
C LYS A 85 14.44 1.66 -6.23
N LEU A 86 13.97 0.44 -5.92
CA LEU A 86 13.87 -0.62 -6.93
C LEU A 86 12.86 -0.28 -8.03
N ALA A 87 11.72 0.33 -7.68
CA ALA A 87 10.71 0.78 -8.63
C ALA A 87 11.29 1.79 -9.63
N GLU A 88 12.01 2.81 -9.12
CA GLU A 88 12.65 3.83 -9.93
C GLU A 88 13.76 3.24 -10.82
N GLU A 89 14.65 2.41 -10.27
CA GLU A 89 15.83 1.94 -11.01
C GLU A 89 15.53 0.83 -12.03
N LYS A 90 14.56 -0.06 -11.75
CA LYS A 90 14.35 -1.27 -12.55
C LYS A 90 13.03 -1.32 -13.31
N PHE A 91 11.99 -0.68 -12.78
CA PHE A 91 10.63 -0.83 -13.31
C PHE A 91 10.11 0.44 -13.98
N SER A 92 10.67 1.61 -13.65
CA SER A 92 10.31 2.86 -14.30
C SER A 92 10.78 2.90 -15.75
N LYS A 93 9.95 3.48 -16.62
CA LYS A 93 10.30 3.77 -18.01
C LYS A 93 10.17 5.26 -18.21
N LEU A 94 11.23 5.88 -18.71
CA LEU A 94 11.19 7.28 -19.13
C LEU A 94 10.30 7.41 -20.36
N VAL A 95 9.39 8.38 -20.34
CA VAL A 95 8.49 8.71 -21.44
C VAL A 95 8.77 10.14 -21.85
N ASP A 96 9.01 10.38 -23.14
CA ASP A 96 9.17 11.73 -23.66
C ASP A 96 7.81 12.39 -23.91
N ILE A 97 7.54 13.47 -23.19
CA ILE A 97 6.29 14.25 -23.29
C ILE A 97 6.13 14.96 -24.63
N ASN A 98 7.18 15.05 -25.45
CA ASN A 98 7.09 15.63 -26.80
C ASN A 98 6.82 14.57 -27.87
N ASN A 99 6.85 13.29 -27.50
CA ASN A 99 6.61 12.18 -28.41
C ASN A 99 5.18 11.66 -28.25
N GLU A 100 4.27 12.16 -29.09
CA GLU A 100 2.84 11.84 -29.09
C GLU A 100 2.57 10.32 -29.13
N LYS A 101 3.40 9.54 -29.84
CA LYS A 101 3.25 8.07 -29.90
C LYS A 101 3.58 7.35 -28.60
N GLU A 102 4.45 7.92 -27.77
CA GLU A 102 4.76 7.38 -26.45
C GLU A 102 3.68 7.76 -25.44
N ILE A 103 3.17 8.99 -25.51
CA ILE A 103 2.07 9.47 -24.68
C ILE A 103 0.82 8.64 -24.92
N ASP A 104 0.46 8.38 -26.18
CA ASP A 104 -0.74 7.60 -26.51
C ASP A 104 -0.72 6.18 -25.93
N ARG A 105 0.46 5.57 -25.76
CA ARG A 105 0.59 4.21 -25.19
C ARG A 105 0.23 4.14 -23.71
N VAL A 106 0.35 5.25 -22.96
CA VAL A 106 0.13 5.27 -21.51
C VAL A 106 -1.36 5.07 -21.16
N PRO A 107 -2.32 5.82 -21.74
CA PRO A 107 -3.75 5.58 -21.54
C PRO A 107 -4.21 4.19 -21.99
N TYR A 108 -3.70 3.66 -23.11
CA TYR A 108 -4.07 2.31 -23.57
C TYR A 108 -3.68 1.20 -22.58
N GLY A 109 -2.60 1.40 -21.82
CA GLY A 109 -2.25 0.49 -20.71
C GLY A 109 -3.26 0.60 -19.57
N LEU A 110 -3.60 1.84 -19.18
CA LEU A 110 -4.51 2.12 -18.06
C LEU A 110 -5.92 1.52 -18.27
N PHE A 111 -6.49 1.68 -19.47
CA PHE A 111 -7.85 1.22 -19.76
C PHE A 111 -7.98 -0.30 -19.95
N ASN A 112 -6.90 -1.01 -20.29
CA ASN A 112 -6.93 -2.47 -20.47
C ASN A 112 -6.73 -3.25 -19.17
N LEU A 113 -6.37 -2.57 -18.07
CA LEU A 113 -6.19 -3.14 -16.74
C LEU A 113 -7.43 -2.96 -15.83
N ALA A 114 -8.44 -2.22 -16.30
CA ALA A 114 -9.68 -1.91 -15.56
C ALA A 114 -10.87 -2.79 -15.96
#